data_AF-A0A971KKZ7-F1
#
_entry.id   AF-A0A971KKZ7-F1
#
_cell.length_a   1.000
_cell.length_b   1.000
_cell.length_c   1.000
_cell.angle_alpha   90.00
_cell.angle_beta   90.00
_cell.angle_gamma   90.00
#
_symmetry.space_group_name_H-M   'P 1'
#
loop_
_entity.id
_entity.type
_entity.pdbx_description
1 polymer ?
#
loop_
_entity_poly.entity_id
_entity_poly.type
_entity_poly.pdbx_seq_one_letter_code
_entity_poly.pdbx_strand_id
1 'polypeptide(L)' 'MIKEFKEFAVKGNVIDLAIGVIIGGAFGKIVSSLVNDVIMPVIGLLIGKVDFTNLFISLDGTRYTSLSEAKEAGAATLNY' A
#
# COMPACT_ATOMS: atom_id res chain seq x y z
N MET A 1 33.52 3.89 -20.10
CA MET A 1 32.24 3.42 -19.52
C MET A 1 31.40 4.53 -18.89
N ILE A 2 31.93 5.34 -17.95
CA ILE A 2 31.15 6.44 -17.33
C ILE A 2 30.71 7.51 -18.35
N LYS A 3 31.54 7.79 -19.36
CA LYS A 3 31.23 8.74 -20.43
C LYS A 3 30.15 8.22 -21.38
N GLU A 4 30.26 6.96 -21.83
CA GLU A 4 29.23 6.34 -22.66
C GLU A 4 27.92 6.11 -21.89
N PHE A 5 27.97 5.81 -20.58
CA PHE A 5 26.77 5.71 -19.75
C PHE A 5 26.08 7.05 -19.59
N LYS A 6 26.83 8.14 -19.42
CA LYS A 6 26.27 9.50 -19.38
C LYS A 6 25.60 9.86 -20.71
N GLU A 7 26.23 9.57 -21.84
CA GLU A 7 25.62 9.80 -23.16
C GLU A 7 24.38 8.92 -23.40
N PHE A 8 24.38 7.68 -22.90
CA PHE A 8 23.24 6.78 -22.95
C PHE A 8 22.07 7.27 -22.07
N ALA A 9 22.37 7.68 -20.83
CA ALA A 9 21.38 8.14 -19.86
C ALA A 9 20.78 9.51 -20.23
N VAL A 10 21.48 10.34 -21.00
CA VAL A 10 20.99 11.66 -21.45
C VAL A 10 20.15 11.55 -22.74
N LYS A 11 20.02 10.35 -23.32
CA LYS A 11 19.08 10.14 -24.43
C LYS A 11 17.65 10.42 -23.95
N GLY A 12 16.95 11.34 -24.62
CA GLY A 12 15.61 11.79 -24.23
C GLY A 12 14.62 10.65 -23.97
N ASN A 13 14.59 9.63 -24.83
CA ASN A 13 13.71 8.46 -24.66
C ASN A 13 13.92 7.71 -23.31
N VAL A 14 15.16 7.59 -22.84
CA VAL A 14 15.46 6.89 -21.58
C VAL A 14 15.09 7.75 -20.37
N ILE A 15 15.29 9.07 -20.44
CA ILE A 15 14.89 10.01 -19.39
C ILE A 15 13.37 10.05 -19.26
N ASP A 16 12.65 10.18 -20.37
CA ASP A 16 11.19 10.26 -20.38
C ASP A 16 10.57 8.96 -19.86
N LEU A 17 11.15 7.81 -20.21
CA LEU A 17 10.76 6.51 -19.66
C LEU A 17 11.00 6.45 -18.14
N ALA A 18 12.17 6.89 -17.66
CA ALA A 18 12.48 6.89 -16.23
C ALA A 18 11.51 7.79 -15.44
N ILE A 19 11.20 8.96 -15.96
CA ILE A 19 10.21 9.87 -15.36
C ILE A 19 8.82 9.22 -15.34
N GLY A 20 8.40 8.58 -16.43
CA GLY A 20 7.12 7.87 -16.51
C GLY A 20 6.99 6.75 -15.47
N VAL A 21 8.05 5.96 -15.26
CA VAL A 21 8.06 4.88 -14.25
C VAL A 21 8.02 5.44 -12.83
N ILE A 22 8.76 6.51 -12.53
CA ILE A 22 8.78 7.14 -11.22
C ILE A 22 7.41 7.73 -10.89
N ILE A 23 6.81 8.48 -11.82
CA ILE A 23 5.48 9.05 -11.66
C ILE A 23 4.43 7.94 -11.54
N GLY A 24 4.49 6.92 -12.39
CA GLY A 24 3.56 5.78 -12.34
C GLY A 24 3.60 5.05 -10.99
N GLY A 25 4.80 4.79 -10.45
CA GLY A 25 4.97 4.15 -9.15
C GLY A 25 4.50 5.02 -7.97
N ALA A 26 4.79 6.32 -8.00
CA ALA A 26 4.35 7.25 -6.95
C ALA A 26 2.84 7.48 -7.00
N PHE A 27 2.27 7.68 -8.19
CA PHE A 27 0.84 7.91 -8.38
C PHE A 27 0.02 6.66 -8.04
N GLY A 28 0.55 5.46 -8.29
CA GLY A 28 -0.05 4.22 -7.83
C GLY A 28 -0.30 4.20 -6.32
N LYS A 29 0.67 4.65 -5.51
CA LYS A 29 0.49 4.77 -4.05
C LYS A 29 -0.60 5.77 -3.65
N ILE A 30 -0.69 6.89 -4.36
CA ILE A 30 -1.73 7.90 -4.13
C ILE A 30 -3.11 7.30 -4.42
N VAL A 31 -3.25 6.59 -5.55
CA VAL A 31 -4.50 5.90 -5.91
C VAL A 31 -4.83 4.81 -4.90
N SER A 32 -3.85 4.01 -4.46
CA SER A 32 -4.06 2.98 -3.44
C SER A 32 -4.53 3.57 -2.11
N SER A 33 -3.94 4.67 -1.64
CA SER A 33 -4.39 5.36 -0.43
C SER A 33 -5.79 5.93 -0.60
N LEU A 34 -6.12 6.57 -1.73
CA LEU A 34 -7.47 7.04 -1.99
C LEU A 34 -8.50 5.90 -1.96
N VAL A 35 -8.17 4.76 -2.55
CA VAL A 35 -9.05 3.58 -2.54
C VAL A 35 -9.20 3.04 -1.12
N ASN A 36 -8.11 2.81 -0.41
CA ASN A 36 -8.13 2.18 0.91
C ASN A 36 -8.69 3.08 2.01
N ASP A 37 -8.41 4.37 1.96
CA ASP A 37 -8.69 5.30 3.05
C ASP A 37 -10.01 6.06 2.85
N VAL A 38 -10.52 6.15 1.61
CA VAL A 38 -11.74 6.90 1.29
C VAL A 38 -12.81 6.01 0.66
N ILE A 39 -12.47 5.23 -0.37
CA ILE A 39 -13.46 4.41 -1.08
C ILE A 39 -13.87 3.18 -0.26
N MET A 40 -12.91 2.43 0.28
CA MET A 40 -13.17 1.20 1.04
C MET A 40 -14.04 1.44 2.28
N PRO A 41 -13.87 2.51 3.08
CA PRO A 41 -14.79 2.81 4.18
C PRO A 41 -16.22 3.10 3.71
N VAL A 42 -16.37 3.85 2.62
CA VAL A 42 -17.70 4.18 2.07
C VAL A 42 -18.38 2.92 1.51
N ILE A 43 -17.62 2.07 0.80
CA ILE A 43 -18.12 0.78 0.32
C ILE A 43 -18.46 -0.15 1.50
N GLY A 44 -17.62 -0.21 2.54
CA GLY A 44 -17.87 -1.01 3.74
C GLY A 44 -19.12 -0.58 4.52
N LEU A 45 -19.43 0.73 4.50
CA LEU A 45 -20.67 1.26 5.04
C LEU A 45 -21.90 0.88 4.20
N LEU A 46 -21.77 0.81 2.88
CA LEU A 46 -22.87 0.48 1.95
C LEU A 46 -23.15 -1.04 1.84
N ILE A 47 -22.11 -1.89 1.89
CA ILE A 47 -22.25 -3.36 1.79
C ILE A 47 -22.58 -4.00 3.16
N GLY A 48 -22.35 -3.27 4.26
CA GLY A 48 -22.82 -3.63 5.58
C GLY A 48 -21.79 -4.38 6.43
N LYS A 49 -21.12 -3.63 7.30
CA LYS A 49 -20.48 -4.10 8.56
C LYS A 49 -19.47 -5.26 8.49
N VAL A 50 -19.05 -5.74 7.32
CA VAL A 50 -17.94 -6.69 7.24
C VAL A 50 -16.65 -5.90 7.05
N ASP A 51 -16.04 -5.55 8.18
CA ASP A 51 -14.71 -4.96 8.24
C ASP A 51 -13.67 -6.08 8.02
N PHE A 52 -13.37 -6.37 6.74
CA PHE A 52 -12.31 -7.31 6.37
C PHE A 52 -10.92 -6.83 6.82
N THR A 53 -10.76 -5.53 7.09
CA THR A 53 -9.51 -4.96 7.59
C THR A 53 -9.27 -5.32 9.05
N ASN A 54 -10.32 -5.59 9.83
CA ASN A 54 -10.21 -6.06 11.22
C ASN A 54 -10.62 -7.53 11.39
N LEU A 55 -10.66 -8.30 10.30
CA LEU A 55 -10.89 -9.74 10.36
C LEU A 55 -9.57 -10.48 10.62
N PHE A 56 -9.22 -10.58 11.90
CA PHE A 56 -8.01 -11.29 12.30
C PHE A 56 -8.25 -12.09 13.58
N ILE A 57 -7.44 -13.14 13.72
CA ILE A 57 -7.37 -13.94 14.93
C ILE A 57 -5.99 -13.69 15.54
N SER A 58 -5.97 -13.08 16.72
CA SER A 58 -4.78 -12.99 17.56
C SER A 58 -4.49 -14.35 18.19
N LEU A 59 -3.24 -14.82 18.08
CA LEU A 59 -2.78 -16.13 18.57
C LEU A 59 -2.22 -16.05 19.99
N ASP A 60 -2.19 -14.85 20.57
CA ASP A 60 -1.75 -14.59 21.94
C ASP A 60 -2.88 -14.72 22.98
N GLY A 61 -4.10 -15.06 22.54
CA GLY A 61 -5.27 -15.25 23.40
C GLY A 61 -5.95 -13.95 23.86
N THR A 62 -5.44 -12.78 23.43
CA THR A 62 -6.00 -11.47 23.76
C THR A 62 -6.86 -10.96 22.61
N ARG A 63 -8.03 -10.39 22.92
CA ARG A 63 -8.95 -9.87 21.90
C ARG A 63 -8.70 -8.38 21.70
N TYR A 64 -8.12 -8.02 20.56
CA TYR A 64 -7.85 -6.63 20.20
C TYR A 64 -8.98 -6.04 19.37
N THR A 65 -9.20 -4.73 19.50
CA THR A 65 -10.28 -4.05 18.77
C THR A 65 -9.89 -3.67 17.35
N SER A 66 -8.59 -3.68 17.02
CA SER A 66 -8.10 -3.43 15.65
C SER A 66 -6.81 -4.19 15.33
N LEU A 67 -6.56 -4.43 14.05
CA LEU A 67 -5.31 -5.05 13.57
C LEU A 67 -4.06 -4.24 13.91
N SER A 68 -4.20 -2.91 13.93
CA SER A 68 -3.11 -2.00 14.25
C SER A 68 -2.67 -2.17 15.70
N GLU A 69 -3.64 -2.27 16.61
CA GLU A 69 -3.42 -2.44 18.05
C GLU A 69 -2.77 -3.79 18.37
N ALA A 70 -3.22 -4.87 17.70
CA ALA A 70 -2.61 -6.19 17.86
C ALA A 70 -1.15 -6.23 17.37
N LYS A 71 -0.85 -5.56 16.25
CA LYS A 71 0.53 -5.46 15.75
C LYS A 71 1.42 -4.61 16.64
N GLU A 72 0.91 -3.52 17.20
CA GLU A 72 1.66 -2.67 18.16
C GLU A 72 1.92 -3.38 19.49
N ALA A 73 0.97 -4.21 19.95
CA ALA A 73 1.15 -5.08 21.12
C ALA A 73 2.13 -6.24 20.88
N GLY A 74 2.62 -6.40 19.64
CA GLY A 74 3.50 -7.50 19.26
C GLY A 74 2.79 -8.86 19.19
N ALA A 75 1.45 -8.87 19.14
CA ALA A 75 0.66 -10.08 19.03
C ALA A 75 0.86 -10.72 17.66
N ALA A 76 1.11 -12.03 17.63
CA ALA A 76 1.05 -12.78 16.39
C ALA A 76 -0.41 -12.84 15.91
N THR A 77 -0.70 -12.30 14.74
CA THR A 77 -2.05 -12.30 14.16
C THR A 77 -2.12 -13.12 12.88
N LEU A 78 -3.16 -13.94 12.75
CA LEU A 78 -3.59 -14.53 11.48
C LEU A 78 -4.63 -13.60 10.87
N ASN A 79 -4.25 -12.92 9.80
CA ASN A 79 -5.10 -11.99 9.08
C ASN A 79 -5.76 -12.76 7.93
N TYR A 80 -7.07 -12.56 7.73
CA TYR A 80 -7.80 -13.13 6.59
C TYR A 80 -7.50 -12.37 5.30
#